data_AF-A0A355G5V4-F1
#
_entry.id   AF-A0A355G5V4-F1
#
_cell.length_a   1.000
_cell.length_b   1.000
_cell.length_c   1.000
_cell.angle_alpha   90.00
_cell.angle_beta   90.00
_cell.angle_gamma   90.00
#
_symmetry.space_group_name_H-M   'P 1'
#
loop_
_entity.id
_entity.type
_entity.pdbx_description
1 polymer ?
#
loop_
_entity_poly.entity_id
_entity_poly.type
_entity_poly.pdbx_seq_one_letter_code
_entity_poly.pdbx_strand_id
1 'polypeptide(L)'
;YSPCPVESTHPDFYWYGIHGVETLYTIMGPGCETVVRVHTPETDLAVGTWKTGRIGTFRGRRKADNGYQGGYGGTAFGTKGIAQIGSFSGYEPLLVEVVKFFRTGKAPVTPAESIEIYTFMSAADLSRQKAGTPVKLADVESQAREAARKKLASYLQNP
;
A
#
# COMPACT_ATOMS: atom_id res chain seq x y z
N TYR A 1 1.78 1.33 10.95
CA TYR A 1 2.16 -0.09 11.14
C TYR A 1 0.89 -0.93 11.14
N SER A 2 1.00 -2.19 10.76
CA SER A 2 -0.09 -3.16 10.80
C SER A 2 0.49 -4.58 10.94
N PRO A 3 -0.35 -5.59 11.24
CA PRO A 3 -0.01 -6.98 11.00
C PRO A 3 0.31 -7.16 9.51
N CYS A 4 1.19 -8.10 9.21
CA CYS A 4 1.59 -8.40 7.85
C CYS A 4 2.06 -9.87 7.70
N PRO A 5 1.35 -10.91 8.19
CA PRO A 5 1.72 -12.29 7.84
C PRO A 5 1.76 -12.47 6.30
N VAL A 6 2.71 -13.25 5.80
CA VAL A 6 2.77 -13.64 4.38
C VAL A 6 1.86 -14.83 4.15
N GLU A 7 1.07 -14.80 3.09
CA GLU A 7 0.21 -15.91 2.70
C GLU A 7 0.54 -16.28 1.25
N SER A 8 0.70 -17.58 0.98
CA SER A 8 1.21 -18.11 -0.30
C SER A 8 0.36 -17.78 -1.54
N THR A 9 -0.95 -17.59 -1.37
CA THR A 9 -1.89 -17.27 -2.46
C THR A 9 -2.03 -15.77 -2.73
N HIS A 10 -1.46 -14.92 -1.88
CA HIS A 10 -1.50 -13.46 -2.03
C HIS A 10 -0.08 -12.88 -2.23
N PRO A 11 0.09 -11.92 -3.15
CA PRO A 11 1.39 -11.25 -3.30
C PRO A 11 1.77 -10.45 -2.04
N ASP A 12 2.71 -10.94 -1.24
CA ASP A 12 3.37 -10.21 -0.13
C ASP A 12 2.45 -9.23 0.65
N PHE A 13 2.69 -7.91 0.60
CA PHE A 13 1.89 -6.90 1.33
C PHE A 13 0.40 -6.88 0.98
N TYR A 14 -0.04 -7.49 -0.12
CA TYR A 14 -1.42 -7.42 -0.59
C TYR A 14 -2.42 -8.10 0.34
N TRP A 15 -1.96 -8.97 1.25
CA TRP A 15 -2.80 -9.66 2.22
C TRP A 15 -3.15 -8.76 3.41
N TYR A 16 -2.32 -8.73 4.44
CA TYR A 16 -2.55 -7.89 5.64
C TYR A 16 -1.74 -6.59 5.65
N GLY A 17 -0.64 -6.53 4.88
CA GLY A 17 0.21 -5.34 4.80
C GLY A 17 -0.53 -4.13 4.24
N ILE A 18 -1.49 -4.38 3.33
CA ILE A 18 -2.30 -3.38 2.64
C ILE A 18 -3.00 -2.45 3.63
N HIS A 19 -3.51 -2.94 4.75
CA HIS A 19 -4.18 -2.10 5.76
C HIS A 19 -3.28 -0.98 6.29
N GLY A 20 -2.01 -1.29 6.55
CA GLY A 20 -1.05 -0.30 7.00
C GLY A 20 -0.61 0.66 5.89
N VAL A 21 -0.58 0.18 4.64
CA VAL A 21 -0.29 1.00 3.45
C VAL A 21 -1.45 1.95 3.13
N GLU A 22 -2.70 1.49 3.18
CA GLU A 22 -3.90 2.33 3.01
C GLU A 22 -3.97 3.41 4.09
N THR A 23 -3.65 3.05 5.33
CA THR A 23 -3.54 4.03 6.43
C THR A 23 -2.47 5.08 6.13
N LEU A 24 -1.31 4.67 5.61
CA LEU A 24 -0.25 5.59 5.20
C LEU A 24 -0.73 6.52 4.09
N TYR A 25 -1.37 5.99 3.05
CA TYR A 25 -1.90 6.76 1.91
C TYR A 25 -3.03 7.70 2.31
N THR A 26 -3.89 7.31 3.26
CA THR A 26 -4.93 8.19 3.81
C THR A 26 -4.34 9.47 4.41
N ILE A 27 -3.16 9.39 5.04
CA ILE A 27 -2.47 10.53 5.64
C ILE A 27 -1.65 11.31 4.61
N MET A 28 -0.94 10.60 3.72
CA MET A 28 0.04 11.21 2.82
C MET A 28 -0.58 11.74 1.52
N GLY A 29 -1.69 11.14 1.10
CA GLY A 29 -2.26 11.24 -0.24
C GLY A 29 -1.44 10.45 -1.28
N PRO A 30 -1.91 10.38 -2.54
CA PRO A 30 -1.12 9.88 -3.65
C PRO A 30 0.09 10.78 -3.96
N GLY A 31 0.97 10.33 -4.86
CA GLY A 31 2.17 11.02 -5.29
C GLY A 31 3.47 10.56 -4.63
N CYS A 32 3.53 9.30 -4.20
CA CYS A 32 4.80 8.68 -3.81
C CYS A 32 5.71 8.53 -5.04
N GLU A 33 6.95 9.00 -4.96
CA GLU A 33 7.89 8.95 -6.08
C GLU A 33 8.75 7.69 -6.04
N THR A 34 9.29 7.36 -4.86
CA THR A 34 10.15 6.19 -4.65
C THR A 34 9.80 5.46 -3.37
N VAL A 35 10.10 4.16 -3.33
CA VAL A 35 10.03 3.35 -2.12
C VAL A 35 11.28 2.48 -1.96
N VAL A 36 11.76 2.37 -0.72
CA VAL A 36 12.79 1.43 -0.28
C VAL A 36 12.18 0.48 0.73
N ARG A 37 12.50 -0.82 0.66
CA ARG A 37 12.09 -1.80 1.67
C ARG A 37 13.28 -2.48 2.32
N VAL A 38 13.31 -2.44 3.65
CA VAL A 38 14.17 -3.29 4.48
C VAL A 38 13.33 -4.44 5.04
N HIS A 39 13.87 -5.65 5.00
CA HIS A 39 13.18 -6.87 5.37
C HIS A 39 13.99 -7.70 6.37
N THR A 40 13.31 -8.22 7.38
CA THR A 40 13.74 -9.33 8.24
C THR A 40 12.60 -10.37 8.30
N PRO A 41 12.83 -11.59 8.80
CA PRO A 41 11.79 -12.62 8.87
C PRO A 41 10.49 -12.17 9.56
N GLU A 42 10.59 -11.30 10.56
CA GLU A 42 9.45 -10.86 11.39
C GLU A 42 8.93 -9.47 11.03
N THR A 43 9.71 -8.67 10.31
CA THR A 43 9.43 -7.25 10.12
C THR A 43 9.79 -6.76 8.73
N ASP A 44 8.91 -5.94 8.19
CA ASP A 44 9.21 -5.11 7.04
C ASP A 44 9.14 -3.64 7.42
N LEU A 45 10.04 -2.84 6.85
CA LEU A 45 9.97 -1.39 6.88
C LEU A 45 10.07 -0.87 5.45
N ALA A 46 8.93 -0.41 4.92
CA ALA A 46 8.87 0.31 3.66
C ALA A 46 8.93 1.82 3.93
N VAL A 47 9.83 2.51 3.25
CA VAL A 47 10.05 3.96 3.35
C VAL A 47 9.76 4.57 1.99
N GLY A 48 8.65 5.28 1.89
CA GLY A 48 8.27 6.01 0.69
C GLY A 48 8.70 7.48 0.77
N THR A 49 9.11 8.03 -0.36
CA THR A 49 9.41 9.46 -0.53
C THR A 49 8.40 10.08 -1.47
N TRP A 50 7.64 11.06 -0.99
CA TRP A 50 6.68 11.84 -1.77
C TRP A 50 7.35 13.12 -2.29
N LYS A 51 6.67 13.76 -3.24
CA LYS A 51 6.99 15.13 -3.67
C LYS A 51 7.19 16.05 -2.47
N THR A 52 8.08 17.04 -2.68
CA THR A 52 8.52 18.02 -1.68
C THR A 52 9.25 17.41 -0.47
N GLY A 53 9.76 16.18 -0.60
CA GLY A 53 10.63 15.55 0.40
C GLY A 53 9.88 14.98 1.62
N ARG A 54 8.55 14.86 1.56
CA ARG A 54 7.78 14.21 2.65
C ARG A 54 8.12 12.72 2.67
N ILE A 55 8.35 12.17 3.86
CA ILE A 55 8.69 10.76 4.04
C ILE A 55 7.56 10.08 4.80
N GLY A 56 7.10 8.96 4.25
CA GLY A 56 6.08 8.09 4.84
C GLY A 56 6.65 6.71 5.09
N THR A 57 6.32 6.08 6.21
CA THR A 57 6.81 4.73 6.52
C THR A 57 5.67 3.77 6.83
N PHE A 58 5.75 2.57 6.24
CA PHE A 58 4.94 1.44 6.65
C PHE A 58 5.82 0.39 7.34
N ARG A 59 5.43 0.01 8.56
CA ARG A 59 6.03 -1.10 9.32
C ARG A 59 5.05 -2.29 9.35
N GLY A 60 5.39 -3.35 8.63
CA GLY A 60 4.64 -4.62 8.63
C GLY A 60 5.21 -5.59 9.66
N ARG A 61 4.35 -6.19 10.48
CA ARG A 61 4.75 -7.02 11.63
C ARG A 61 4.16 -8.42 11.57
N ARG A 62 4.94 -9.44 11.88
CA ARG A 62 4.46 -10.82 12.06
C ARG A 62 5.30 -11.51 13.13
N LYS A 63 4.75 -12.58 13.70
CA LYS A 63 5.48 -13.45 14.63
C LYS A 63 6.55 -14.26 13.89
N ALA A 64 7.48 -14.87 14.64
CA ALA A 64 8.52 -15.75 14.10
C ALA A 64 7.94 -16.94 13.30
N ASP A 65 6.75 -17.43 13.67
CA ASP A 65 6.01 -18.49 12.95
C ASP A 65 5.20 -17.95 11.75
N ASN A 66 5.47 -16.72 11.31
CA ASN A 66 4.68 -15.98 10.32
C ASN A 66 3.21 -15.78 10.72
N GLY A 67 2.88 -15.95 12.00
CA GLY A 67 1.55 -15.73 12.54
C GLY A 67 1.17 -14.26 12.65
N TYR A 68 -0.14 -14.02 12.74
CA TYR A 68 -0.70 -12.69 12.97
C TYR A 68 -0.11 -12.04 14.22
N GLN A 69 0.31 -10.78 14.09
CA GLN A 69 0.78 -9.95 15.19
C GLN A 69 0.01 -8.63 15.20
N GLY A 70 -0.89 -8.49 16.19
CA GLY A 70 -1.89 -7.41 16.24
C GLY A 70 -1.35 -5.99 16.38
N GLY A 71 -2.26 -5.04 16.18
CA GLY A 71 -2.04 -3.61 16.35
C GLY A 71 -2.00 -2.85 15.02
N TYR A 72 -2.75 -1.76 14.96
CA TYR A 72 -2.79 -0.82 13.85
C TYR A 72 -2.55 0.59 14.39
N GLY A 73 -1.93 1.45 13.58
CA GLY A 73 -1.74 2.85 13.93
C GLY A 73 -0.42 3.40 13.43
N GLY A 74 -0.02 4.52 14.00
CA GLY A 74 1.21 5.21 13.62
C GLY A 74 1.24 6.61 14.21
N THR A 75 2.21 7.41 13.78
CA THR A 75 2.38 8.78 14.26
C THR A 75 2.62 9.68 13.07
N ALA A 76 1.86 10.76 12.98
CA ALA A 76 2.02 11.80 11.98
C ALA A 76 2.81 12.97 12.58
N PHE A 77 3.80 13.45 11.85
CA PHE A 77 4.64 14.59 12.22
C PHE A 77 4.32 15.73 11.25
N GLY A 78 3.55 16.70 11.71
CA GLY A 78 3.10 17.85 10.91
C GLY A 78 3.67 19.17 11.42
N THR A 79 3.45 20.24 10.65
CA THR A 79 3.87 21.59 11.01
C THR A 79 3.17 22.14 12.26
N LYS A 80 2.01 21.58 12.62
CA LYS A 80 1.23 21.95 13.82
C LYS A 80 1.53 21.05 15.03
N GLY A 81 2.42 20.07 14.90
CA GLY A 81 2.78 19.15 15.97
C GLY A 81 2.67 17.68 15.57
N ILE A 82 2.65 16.83 16.59
CA ILE A 82 2.71 15.37 16.47
C ILE A 82 1.35 14.80 16.88
N ALA A 83 0.78 13.91 16.06
CA ALA A 83 -0.51 13.28 16.31
C ALA A 83 -0.43 11.76 16.13
N GLN A 84 -1.16 11.02 16.96
CA GLN A 84 -1.32 9.58 16.78
C GLN A 84 -2.36 9.31 15.68
N ILE A 85 -2.02 8.39 14.78
CA ILE A 85 -2.96 7.83 13.82
C ILE A 85 -3.85 6.85 14.59
N GLY A 86 -5.17 6.99 14.44
CA GLY A 86 -6.16 6.20 15.15
C GLY A 86 -6.02 4.69 14.95
N SER A 87 -6.61 3.93 15.86
CA SER A 87 -6.72 2.48 15.75
C SER A 87 -7.85 2.06 14.82
N PHE A 88 -7.92 0.76 14.52
CA PHE A 88 -9.10 0.17 13.90
C PHE A 88 -10.35 0.49 14.73
N SER A 89 -11.38 1.04 14.09
CA SER A 89 -12.63 1.48 14.72
C SER A 89 -13.84 0.62 14.30
N GLY A 90 -13.61 -0.62 13.87
CA GLY A 90 -14.67 -1.49 13.34
C GLY A 90 -15.01 -1.20 11.87
N TYR A 91 -15.99 -1.94 11.35
CA TYR A 91 -16.39 -1.89 9.94
C TYR A 91 -17.45 -0.83 9.61
N GLU A 92 -18.09 -0.25 10.62
CA GLU A 92 -19.18 0.72 10.41
C GLU A 92 -18.77 1.88 9.48
N PRO A 93 -17.60 2.55 9.65
CA PRO A 93 -17.20 3.63 8.74
C PRO A 93 -17.01 3.16 7.30
N LEU A 94 -16.50 1.94 7.09
CA LEU A 94 -16.36 1.35 5.76
C LEU A 94 -17.73 1.12 5.12
N LEU A 95 -18.67 0.53 5.86
CA LEU A 95 -20.02 0.25 5.36
C LEU A 95 -20.77 1.54 5.00
N VAL A 96 -20.57 2.62 5.77
CA VAL A 96 -21.11 3.94 5.45
C VAL A 96 -20.62 4.42 4.07
N GLU A 97 -19.33 4.31 3.78
CA GLU A 97 -18.77 4.73 2.48
C GLU A 97 -19.22 3.81 1.33
N VAL A 98 -19.35 2.51 1.57
CA VAL A 98 -19.89 1.56 0.58
C VAL A 98 -21.33 1.95 0.21
N VAL A 99 -22.19 2.23 1.19
CA VAL A 99 -23.58 2.66 0.93
C VAL A 99 -23.61 3.99 0.17
N LYS A 100 -22.75 4.96 0.52
CA LYS A 100 -22.63 6.23 -0.22
C LYS A 100 -22.21 6.00 -1.67
N PHE A 101 -21.26 5.11 -1.93
CA PHE A 101 -20.84 4.76 -3.28
C PHE A 101 -22.01 4.22 -4.10
N PHE A 102 -22.74 3.21 -3.60
CA PHE A 102 -23.87 2.63 -4.34
C PHE A 102 -25.02 3.63 -4.57
N ARG A 103 -25.24 4.57 -3.64
CA ARG A 103 -26.28 5.61 -3.79
C ARG A 103 -25.91 6.71 -4.77
N THR A 104 -24.63 7.04 -4.90
CA THR A 104 -24.18 8.26 -5.61
C THR A 104 -23.33 7.98 -6.85
N GLY A 105 -22.82 6.76 -7.01
CA GLY A 105 -21.81 6.41 -8.00
C GLY A 105 -20.42 7.02 -7.75
N LYS A 106 -20.22 7.73 -6.63
CA LYS A 106 -18.95 8.40 -6.31
C LYS A 106 -18.11 7.50 -5.40
N ALA A 107 -16.99 6.98 -5.93
CA ALA A 107 -16.08 6.16 -5.17
C ALA A 107 -15.38 7.00 -4.07
N PRO A 108 -15.26 6.49 -2.83
CA PRO A 108 -14.59 7.22 -1.74
C PRO A 108 -13.06 7.29 -1.93
N VAL A 109 -12.51 6.36 -2.71
CA VAL A 109 -11.10 6.32 -3.15
C VAL A 109 -11.10 6.25 -4.67
N THR A 110 -10.26 7.07 -5.31
CA THR A 110 -10.22 7.10 -6.78
C THR A 110 -9.49 5.88 -7.34
N PRO A 111 -9.84 5.39 -8.55
CA PRO A 111 -9.09 4.30 -9.18
C PRO A 111 -7.59 4.58 -9.33
N ALA A 112 -7.21 5.84 -9.56
CA ALA A 112 -5.82 6.24 -9.65
C ALA A 112 -5.07 6.06 -8.31
N GLU A 113 -5.68 6.45 -7.20
CA GLU A 113 -5.12 6.26 -5.86
C GLU A 113 -5.03 4.77 -5.51
N SER A 114 -6.07 3.97 -5.81
CA SER A 114 -6.02 2.52 -5.62
C SER A 114 -4.88 1.87 -6.42
N ILE A 115 -4.70 2.27 -7.69
CA ILE A 115 -3.58 1.78 -8.52
C ILE A 115 -2.23 2.18 -7.92
N GLU A 116 -2.09 3.40 -7.40
CA GLU A 116 -0.84 3.84 -6.78
C GLU A 116 -0.53 3.06 -5.50
N ILE A 117 -1.54 2.76 -4.65
CA ILE A 117 -1.38 1.91 -3.46
C ILE A 117 -0.83 0.53 -3.84
N TYR A 118 -1.39 -0.11 -4.86
CA TYR A 118 -0.87 -1.39 -5.36
C TYR A 118 0.53 -1.25 -5.97
N THR A 119 0.78 -0.15 -6.69
CA THR A 119 2.10 0.15 -7.26
C THR A 119 3.15 0.32 -6.18
N PHE A 120 2.83 1.01 -5.08
CA PHE A 120 3.71 1.14 -3.91
C PHE A 120 4.06 -0.22 -3.32
N MET A 121 3.06 -1.10 -3.12
CA MET A 121 3.29 -2.44 -2.58
C MET A 121 4.15 -3.30 -3.50
N SER A 122 3.88 -3.30 -4.81
CA SER A 122 4.71 -3.96 -5.81
C SER A 122 6.14 -3.42 -5.85
N ALA A 123 6.29 -2.09 -5.81
CA ALA A 123 7.59 -1.44 -5.81
C ALA A 123 8.39 -1.74 -4.53
N ALA A 124 7.71 -1.83 -3.38
CA ALA A 124 8.33 -2.22 -2.13
C ALA A 124 8.84 -3.68 -2.17
N ASP A 125 8.06 -4.60 -2.74
CA ASP A 125 8.53 -5.97 -2.93
C ASP A 125 9.71 -6.06 -3.92
N LEU A 126 9.66 -5.31 -5.02
CA LEU A 126 10.78 -5.21 -5.96
C LEU A 126 12.03 -4.61 -5.29
N SER A 127 11.88 -3.63 -4.41
CA SER A 127 12.99 -3.05 -3.64
C SER A 127 13.66 -4.12 -2.77
N ARG A 128 12.87 -4.94 -2.06
CA ARG A 128 13.38 -6.08 -1.29
C ARG A 128 14.13 -7.07 -2.16
N GLN A 129 13.57 -7.45 -3.32
CA GLN A 129 14.22 -8.37 -4.27
C GLN A 129 15.55 -7.79 -4.79
N LYS A 130 15.67 -6.47 -4.85
CA LYS A 130 16.88 -5.73 -5.24
C LYS A 130 17.72 -5.28 -4.05
N ALA A 131 17.73 -6.06 -2.97
CA ALA A 131 18.55 -5.83 -1.78
C ALA A 131 18.37 -4.41 -1.16
N GLY A 132 17.14 -3.88 -1.16
CA GLY A 132 16.83 -2.57 -0.58
C GLY A 132 17.14 -1.38 -1.49
N THR A 133 17.31 -1.60 -2.79
CA THR A 133 17.50 -0.51 -3.75
C THR A 133 16.21 0.32 -3.88
N PRO A 134 16.27 1.67 -3.91
CA PRO A 134 15.11 2.51 -4.18
C PRO A 134 14.45 2.18 -5.53
N VAL A 135 13.13 2.01 -5.51
CA VAL A 135 12.33 1.75 -6.71
C VAL A 135 11.40 2.93 -6.97
N LYS A 136 11.40 3.45 -8.20
CA LYS A 136 10.46 4.48 -8.64
C LYS A 136 9.10 3.87 -8.91
N LEU A 137 8.02 4.45 -8.38
CA LEU A 137 6.67 3.95 -8.63
C LEU A 137 6.28 4.09 -10.10
N ALA A 138 6.68 5.17 -10.76
CA ALA A 138 6.40 5.42 -12.17
C ALA A 138 6.93 4.30 -13.10
N ASP A 139 8.11 3.74 -12.79
CA ASP A 139 8.70 2.66 -13.59
C ASP A 139 7.87 1.37 -13.45
N VAL A 140 7.44 1.05 -12.22
CA VAL A 140 6.61 -0.12 -11.91
C VAL A 140 5.23 0.01 -12.55
N GLU A 141 4.60 1.18 -12.44
CA GLU A 141 3.29 1.44 -13.03
C GLU A 141 3.34 1.35 -14.56
N SER A 142 4.35 1.95 -15.19
CA SER A 142 4.52 1.92 -16.65
C SER A 142 4.66 0.48 -17.17
N GLN A 143 5.51 -0.32 -16.51
CA GLN A 143 5.69 -1.74 -16.84
C GLN A 143 4.39 -2.53 -16.66
N ALA A 144 3.69 -2.32 -15.54
CA ALA A 144 2.40 -2.98 -15.27
C ALA A 144 1.34 -2.62 -16.31
N ARG A 145 1.25 -1.35 -16.73
CA ARG A 145 0.33 -0.89 -17.79
C ARG A 145 0.68 -1.46 -19.16
N GLU A 146 1.95 -1.60 -19.49
CA GLU A 146 2.37 -2.26 -20.73
C GLU A 146 1.99 -3.75 -20.71
N ALA A 147 2.26 -4.46 -19.62
CA ALA A 147 1.89 -5.86 -19.45
C ALA A 147 0.37 -6.06 -19.53
N ALA A 148 -0.40 -5.21 -18.87
CA ALA A 148 -1.86 -5.24 -18.93
C ALA A 148 -2.39 -5.00 -20.36
N ARG A 149 -1.81 -4.05 -21.10
CA ARG A 149 -2.17 -3.79 -22.51
C ARG A 149 -1.88 -5.00 -23.41
N LYS A 150 -0.70 -5.61 -23.27
CA LYS A 150 -0.34 -6.84 -24.01
C LYS A 150 -1.31 -7.98 -23.72
N LYS A 151 -1.64 -8.19 -22.44
CA LYS A 151 -2.62 -9.21 -22.03
C LYS A 151 -4.01 -8.93 -22.60
N LEU A 152 -4.49 -7.69 -22.52
CA LEU A 152 -5.79 -7.31 -23.08
C LEU A 152 -5.86 -7.52 -24.60
N ALA A 153 -4.80 -7.17 -25.33
CA ALA A 153 -4.73 -7.37 -26.78
C ALA A 153 -4.94 -8.84 -27.18
N SER A 154 -4.41 -9.79 -26.41
CA SER A 154 -4.61 -11.23 -26.67
C SER A 154 -6.06 -11.68 -26.57
N TYR A 155 -6.88 -11.02 -25.76
CA TYR A 155 -8.33 -11.31 -25.65
C TYR A 155 -9.14 -10.62 -26.74
N LEU A 156 -8.68 -9.46 -27.23
CA LEU A 156 -9.38 -8.72 -28.29
C LEU A 156 -9.10 -9.29 -29.70
N GLN A 157 -8.03 -10.06 -29.87
CA GLN A 157 -7.66 -10.70 -31.14
C GLN A 157 -8.30 -12.09 -31.36
N ASN A 158 -8.97 -12.65 -30.35
CA ASN A 158 -9.76 -13.88 -30.43
C ASN A 158 -11.25 -13.55 -30.22
N PRO A 159 -12.00 -13.17 -31.28
CA PRO A 159 -13.44 -12.95 -31.19
C PRO A 159 -14.23 -14.23 -30.88
#